data_AF-A0A9W7A0Z8-F1
#
_entry.id   AF-A0A9W7A0Z8-F1
#
_cell.length_a   1.000
_cell.length_b   1.000
_cell.length_c   1.000
_cell.angle_alpha   90.00
_cell.angle_beta   90.00
_cell.angle_gamma   90.00
#
_symmetry.space_group_name_H-M   'P 1'
#
loop_
_entity.id
_entity.type
_entity.pdbx_description
1 polymer ?
#
loop_
_entity_poly.entity_id
_entity_poly.type
_entity_poly.pdbx_seq_one_letter_code
_entity_poly.pdbx_strand_id
1 'polypeptide(L)'
;MTAIVTAARGLNIFVGLEHCFFMSLETIFWRTKARSVFRTRSADLNATAGMAAQQGIYNLFLAVGAILSAAIVDHRGLVVYPMFMLWAACFGATSILPKIFLFQGMPALVTVAVALLAFPTKGEALNLTILGVVGAAVLAVGGAYWKKVDEEAKGAAEPMVNN
;
A
#
# COMPACT_ATOMS: atom_id res chain seq x y z
N MET A 1 -19.15 4.24 21.54
CA MET A 1 -18.25 5.14 20.80
C MET A 1 -16.78 4.90 21.16
N THR A 2 -16.38 5.06 22.43
CA THR A 2 -14.96 4.99 22.86
C THR A 2 -14.24 3.69 22.50
N ALA A 3 -14.87 2.52 22.67
CA ALA A 3 -14.25 1.23 22.34
C ALA A 3 -13.94 1.08 20.83
N ILE A 4 -14.83 1.57 19.96
CA ILE A 4 -14.66 1.49 18.50
C ILE A 4 -13.54 2.43 18.03
N VAL A 5 -13.45 3.62 18.61
CA VAL A 5 -12.34 4.56 18.35
C VAL A 5 -10.99 3.96 18.77
N THR A 6 -10.93 3.36 19.96
CA THR A 6 -9.71 2.67 20.43
C THR A 6 -9.34 1.52 19.50
N ALA A 7 -10.32 0.74 19.03
CA ALA A 7 -10.08 -0.32 18.05
C ALA A 7 -9.53 0.23 16.72
N ALA A 8 -10.12 1.29 16.17
CA ALA A 8 -9.64 1.94 14.94
C ALA A 8 -8.20 2.45 15.06
N ARG A 9 -7.85 3.04 16.21
CA ARG A 9 -6.45 3.46 16.51
C ARG A 9 -5.50 2.28 16.59
N GLY A 10 -5.90 1.21 17.29
CA GLY A 10 -5.11 -0.02 17.37
C GLY A 10 -4.87 -0.65 16.00
N LEU A 11 -5.88 -0.66 15.14
CA LEU A 11 -5.77 -1.15 13.77
C LEU A 11 -4.84 -0.29 12.90
N ASN A 12 -4.90 1.04 13.00
CA ASN A 12 -3.93 1.92 12.32
C ASN A 12 -2.48 1.66 12.78
N ILE A 13 -2.27 1.46 14.09
CA ILE A 13 -0.95 1.09 14.62
C ILE A 13 -0.51 -0.27 14.06
N PHE A 14 -1.40 -1.25 14.02
CA PHE A 14 -1.11 -2.57 13.44
C PHE A 14 -0.69 -2.47 11.97
N VAL A 15 -1.42 -1.71 11.15
CA VAL A 15 -1.05 -1.44 9.75
C VAL A 15 0.31 -0.74 9.68
N GLY A 16 0.60 0.20 10.57
CA GLY A 16 1.91 0.83 10.64
C GLY A 16 3.05 -0.16 10.93
N LEU A 17 2.83 -1.10 11.85
CA LEU A 17 3.81 -2.16 12.16
C LEU A 17 4.01 -3.11 10.98
N GLU A 18 2.95 -3.41 10.22
CA GLU A 18 3.03 -4.20 9.00
C GLU A 18 3.94 -3.52 7.96
N HIS A 19 3.78 -2.21 7.75
CA HIS A 19 4.66 -1.46 6.85
C HIS A 19 6.11 -1.36 7.36
N CYS A 20 6.33 -1.30 8.68
CA CYS A 20 7.69 -1.45 9.25
C CYS A 20 8.30 -2.82 8.92
N PHE A 21 7.51 -3.88 8.98
CA PHE A 21 7.96 -5.22 8.59
C PHE A 21 8.37 -5.26 7.12
N PHE A 22 7.54 -4.76 6.20
CA PHE A 22 7.89 -4.72 4.77
C PHE A 22 9.09 -3.81 4.48
N MET A 23 9.17 -2.64 5.11
CA MET A 23 10.34 -1.78 5.02
C MET A 23 11.61 -2.54 5.40
N SER A 24 11.59 -3.30 6.51
CA SER A 24 12.76 -4.07 6.95
C SER A 24 13.15 -5.14 5.92
N LEU A 25 12.19 -5.75 5.24
CA LEU A 25 12.46 -6.70 4.17
C LEU A 25 13.09 -6.03 2.94
N GLU A 26 12.61 -4.86 2.56
CA GLU A 26 13.03 -4.14 1.36
C GLU A 26 14.38 -3.42 1.51
N THR A 27 14.74 -3.03 2.73
CA THR A 27 16.00 -2.32 3.02
C THR A 27 17.07 -3.25 3.58
N ILE A 28 16.78 -3.89 4.72
CA ILE A 28 17.75 -4.66 5.52
C ILE A 28 17.88 -6.08 4.98
N PHE A 29 16.75 -6.76 4.75
CA PHE A 29 16.73 -8.19 4.41
C PHE A 29 16.55 -8.47 2.91
N TRP A 30 16.76 -7.47 2.04
CA TRP A 30 16.52 -7.59 0.60
C TRP A 30 17.28 -8.76 -0.03
N ARG A 31 18.56 -8.89 0.33
CA ARG A 31 19.48 -9.89 -0.21
C ARG A 31 19.34 -11.27 0.41
N THR A 32 18.52 -11.43 1.44
CA THR A 32 18.40 -12.68 2.21
C THR A 32 16.98 -13.21 2.18
N LYS A 33 16.07 -12.62 2.96
CA LYS A 33 14.71 -13.13 3.18
C LYS A 33 13.69 -12.57 2.19
N ALA A 34 13.94 -11.39 1.63
CA ALA A 34 12.96 -10.72 0.77
C ALA A 34 12.63 -11.51 -0.50
N ARG A 35 13.62 -12.20 -1.09
CA ARG A 35 13.43 -13.03 -2.29
C ARG A 35 12.34 -14.10 -2.09
N SER A 36 12.32 -14.78 -0.94
CA SER A 36 11.30 -15.81 -0.66
C SER A 36 9.92 -15.20 -0.39
N VAL A 37 9.88 -14.02 0.22
CA VAL A 37 8.61 -13.34 0.57
C VAL A 37 7.97 -12.74 -0.68
N PHE A 38 8.73 -11.97 -1.46
CA PHE A 38 8.23 -11.25 -2.63
C PHE A 38 8.24 -12.08 -3.92
N ARG A 39 8.82 -13.29 -3.88
CA ARG A 39 9.00 -14.15 -5.07
C ARG A 39 9.72 -13.40 -6.21
N THR A 40 10.73 -12.61 -5.85
CA THR A 40 11.48 -11.74 -6.77
C THR A 40 12.11 -12.55 -7.89
N ARG A 41 11.80 -12.19 -9.15
CA ARG A 41 12.31 -12.86 -10.35
C ARG A 41 13.72 -12.43 -10.77
N SER A 42 14.24 -11.33 -10.23
CA SER A 42 15.58 -10.84 -10.59
C SER A 42 16.65 -11.86 -10.24
N ALA A 43 17.49 -12.20 -11.23
CA ALA A 43 18.64 -13.06 -11.05
C ALA A 43 19.66 -12.42 -10.09
N ASP A 44 19.88 -11.11 -10.22
CA ASP A 44 20.74 -10.32 -9.34
C ASP A 44 19.94 -9.38 -8.42
N LEU A 45 20.00 -9.62 -7.12
CA LEU A 45 19.38 -8.76 -6.11
C LEU A 45 20.21 -7.51 -5.83
N ASN A 46 21.49 -7.47 -6.18
CA ASN A 46 22.33 -6.29 -5.99
C ASN A 46 21.93 -5.18 -6.95
N ALA A 47 21.69 -5.52 -8.22
CA ALA A 47 21.20 -4.58 -9.24
C ALA A 47 19.91 -3.86 -8.82
N THR A 48 19.06 -4.49 -8.00
CA THR A 48 17.76 -3.94 -7.57
C THR A 48 17.75 -3.42 -6.13
N ALA A 49 18.87 -3.51 -5.42
CA ALA A 49 18.90 -3.17 -3.99
C ALA A 49 18.64 -1.70 -3.68
N GLY A 50 19.10 -0.77 -4.54
CA GLY A 50 18.81 0.65 -4.39
C GLY A 50 17.33 0.96 -4.56
N MET A 51 16.70 0.37 -5.59
CA MET A 51 15.27 0.47 -5.83
C MET A 51 14.46 -0.12 -4.66
N ALA A 52 14.85 -1.29 -4.16
CA ALA A 52 14.19 -1.92 -3.01
C ALA A 52 14.33 -1.05 -1.75
N ALA A 53 15.52 -0.52 -1.47
CA ALA A 53 15.71 0.39 -0.32
C ALA A 53 14.81 1.63 -0.43
N GLN A 54 14.63 2.18 -1.63
CA GLN A 54 13.72 3.30 -1.88
C GLN A 54 12.25 2.90 -1.58
N GLN A 55 11.82 1.70 -2.00
CA GLN A 55 10.49 1.17 -1.65
C GLN A 55 10.31 1.03 -0.13
N GLY A 56 11.35 0.56 0.56
CA GLY A 56 11.29 0.44 2.02
C GLY A 56 11.14 1.79 2.72
N ILE A 57 11.79 2.84 2.24
CA ILE A 57 11.59 4.20 2.80
C ILE A 57 10.15 4.70 2.54
N TYR A 58 9.55 4.42 1.38
CA TYR A 58 8.12 4.72 1.19
C TYR A 58 7.25 3.95 2.18
N ASN A 59 7.52 2.67 2.42
CA ASN A 59 6.84 1.90 3.45
C ASN A 59 7.05 2.49 4.86
N LEU A 60 8.23 3.04 5.18
CA LEU A 60 8.44 3.76 6.44
C LEU A 60 7.55 5.00 6.55
N PHE A 61 7.39 5.79 5.48
CA PHE A 61 6.48 6.92 5.49
C PHE A 61 5.01 6.49 5.68
N LEU A 62 4.60 5.37 5.05
CA LEU A 62 3.27 4.80 5.29
C LEU A 62 3.11 4.38 6.76
N ALA A 63 4.12 3.73 7.34
CA ALA A 63 4.11 3.33 8.75
C ALA A 63 3.97 4.52 9.70
N VAL A 64 4.79 5.56 9.49
CA VAL A 64 4.73 6.81 10.28
C VAL A 64 3.37 7.48 10.11
N GLY A 65 2.85 7.57 8.89
CA GLY A 65 1.52 8.12 8.62
C GLY A 65 0.41 7.38 9.38
N ALA A 66 0.42 6.04 9.39
CA ALA A 66 -0.54 5.23 10.14
C ALA A 66 -0.43 5.43 11.66
N ILE A 67 0.78 5.46 12.21
CA ILE A 67 1.00 5.60 13.66
C ILE A 67 0.62 7.01 14.11
N LEU A 68 1.01 8.05 13.37
CA LEU A 68 0.61 9.42 13.66
C LEU A 68 -0.90 9.61 13.49
N SER A 69 -1.52 8.90 12.52
CA SER A 69 -2.97 8.96 12.37
C SER A 69 -3.71 8.42 13.61
N ALA A 70 -3.13 7.42 14.27
CA ALA A 70 -3.68 6.89 15.52
C ALA A 70 -3.50 7.86 16.70
N ALA A 71 -2.42 8.64 16.73
CA ALA A 71 -1.97 9.39 17.90
C ALA A 71 -2.41 10.86 17.94
N ILE A 72 -2.35 11.59 16.82
CA ILE A 72 -2.38 13.07 16.85
C ILE A 72 -3.40 13.73 15.91
N VAL A 73 -4.04 12.99 15.00
CA VAL A 73 -5.04 13.54 14.08
C VAL A 73 -6.47 13.29 14.56
N ASP A 74 -7.40 13.99 13.92
CA ASP A 74 -8.83 13.85 14.16
C ASP A 74 -9.42 12.57 13.52
N HIS A 75 -10.73 12.40 13.67
CA HIS A 75 -11.49 11.31 13.08
C HIS A 75 -11.29 11.15 11.57
N ARG A 76 -11.07 12.24 10.82
CA ARG A 76 -10.88 12.20 9.38
C ARG A 76 -9.54 11.59 9.04
N GLY A 77 -8.50 11.94 9.78
CA GLY A 77 -7.19 11.32 9.63
C GLY A 77 -7.23 9.81 9.86
N LEU A 78 -7.98 9.34 10.86
CA LEU A 78 -8.13 7.91 11.14
C LEU A 78 -8.73 7.10 9.97
N VAL A 79 -9.45 7.75 9.05
CA VAL A 79 -10.04 7.14 7.83
C VAL A 79 -9.16 7.37 6.61
N VAL A 80 -8.67 8.60 6.40
CA VAL A 80 -7.96 9.01 5.17
C VAL A 80 -6.63 8.27 5.01
N TYR A 81 -5.86 8.12 6.09
CA TYR A 81 -4.56 7.45 6.02
C TYR A 81 -4.64 5.98 5.58
N PRO A 82 -5.47 5.12 6.20
CA PRO A 82 -5.62 3.73 5.74
C PRO A 82 -6.31 3.63 4.37
N MET A 83 -7.10 4.64 3.94
CA MET A 83 -7.62 4.69 2.56
C MET A 83 -6.51 4.80 1.50
N PHE A 84 -5.48 5.62 1.72
CA PHE A 84 -4.35 5.70 0.78
C PHE A 84 -3.58 4.37 0.70
N MET A 85 -3.42 3.67 1.83
CA MET A 85 -2.80 2.35 1.87
C MET A 85 -3.63 1.32 1.13
N LEU A 86 -4.96 1.36 1.31
CA LEU A 86 -5.89 0.51 0.57
C LEU A 86 -5.77 0.71 -0.94
N TRP A 87 -5.70 1.95 -1.42
CA TRP A 87 -5.51 2.22 -2.85
C TRP A 87 -4.17 1.72 -3.37
N ALA A 88 -3.08 1.98 -2.64
CA ALA A 88 -1.77 1.47 -3.00
C ALA A 88 -1.76 -0.06 -3.07
N ALA A 89 -2.41 -0.75 -2.13
CA ALA A 89 -2.53 -2.20 -2.11
C ALA A 89 -3.41 -2.73 -3.26
N CYS A 90 -4.52 -2.07 -3.60
CA CYS A 90 -5.32 -2.40 -4.77
C CYS A 90 -4.51 -2.28 -6.06
N PHE A 91 -3.75 -1.20 -6.20
CA PHE A 91 -2.85 -1.02 -7.34
C PHE A 91 -1.77 -2.10 -7.40
N GLY A 92 -1.08 -2.36 -6.29
CA GLY A 92 -0.05 -3.40 -6.20
C GLY A 92 -0.59 -4.81 -6.47
N ALA A 93 -1.83 -5.09 -6.08
CA ALA A 93 -2.46 -6.39 -6.29
C ALA A 93 -2.78 -6.69 -7.76
N THR A 94 -3.15 -5.68 -8.53
CA THR A 94 -3.46 -5.82 -9.97
C THR A 94 -2.21 -5.73 -10.83
N SER A 95 -1.17 -5.01 -10.39
CA SER A 95 0.07 -4.81 -11.14
C SER A 95 1.17 -5.84 -10.82
N ILE A 96 1.41 -6.14 -9.54
CA ILE A 96 2.59 -6.92 -9.12
C ILE A 96 2.21 -8.32 -8.66
N LEU A 97 1.39 -8.41 -7.59
CA LEU A 97 1.04 -9.70 -6.98
C LEU A 97 -0.27 -9.61 -6.19
N PRO A 98 -1.29 -10.45 -6.45
CA PRO A 98 -2.57 -10.40 -5.74
C PRO A 98 -2.47 -10.51 -4.21
N LYS A 99 -1.42 -11.16 -3.70
CA LYS A 99 -1.17 -11.28 -2.25
C LYS A 99 -0.95 -9.94 -1.55
N ILE A 100 -0.57 -8.88 -2.28
CA ILE A 100 -0.44 -7.54 -1.70
C ILE A 100 -1.78 -7.06 -1.12
N PHE A 101 -2.90 -7.35 -1.79
CA PHE A 101 -4.21 -7.03 -1.25
C PHE A 101 -4.50 -7.82 0.04
N LEU A 102 -4.13 -9.10 0.09
CA LEU A 102 -4.35 -9.91 1.29
C LEU A 102 -3.56 -9.41 2.50
N PHE A 103 -2.29 -9.08 2.31
CA PHE A 103 -1.45 -8.65 3.43
C PHE A 103 -1.64 -7.18 3.77
N GLN A 104 -1.57 -6.27 2.79
CA GLN A 104 -1.62 -4.81 3.04
C GLN A 104 -3.04 -4.24 2.86
N GLY A 105 -3.77 -4.71 1.85
CA GLY A 105 -5.10 -4.18 1.52
C GLY A 105 -6.17 -4.55 2.54
N MET A 106 -6.20 -5.80 3.01
CA MET A 106 -7.22 -6.28 3.94
C MET A 106 -7.12 -5.60 5.32
N PRO A 107 -5.94 -5.47 5.96
CA PRO A 107 -5.82 -4.69 7.19
C PRO A 107 -6.22 -3.24 7.02
N ALA A 108 -5.81 -2.59 5.93
CA ALA A 108 -6.23 -1.23 5.61
C ALA A 108 -7.75 -1.12 5.45
N LEU A 109 -8.38 -2.04 4.70
CA LEU A 109 -9.83 -2.09 4.50
C LEU A 109 -10.59 -2.27 5.83
N VAL A 110 -10.15 -3.21 6.67
CA VAL A 110 -10.75 -3.42 8.00
C VAL A 110 -10.58 -2.17 8.86
N THR A 111 -9.42 -1.53 8.82
CA THR A 111 -9.15 -0.27 9.55
C THR A 111 -10.12 0.83 9.11
N VAL A 112 -10.29 1.01 7.79
CA VAL A 112 -11.24 2.00 7.23
C VAL A 112 -12.67 1.69 7.71
N ALA A 113 -13.10 0.43 7.59
CA ALA A 113 -14.45 0.04 7.97
C ALA A 113 -14.73 0.32 9.46
N VAL A 114 -13.80 -0.04 10.35
CA VAL A 114 -13.93 0.21 11.80
C VAL A 114 -13.84 1.70 12.12
N ALA A 115 -12.97 2.46 11.46
CA ALA A 115 -12.85 3.90 11.64
C ALA A 115 -14.15 4.63 11.26
N LEU A 116 -14.82 4.22 10.18
CA LEU A 116 -16.12 4.77 9.79
C LEU A 116 -17.24 4.46 10.79
N LEU A 117 -17.25 3.25 11.36
CA LEU A 117 -18.19 2.90 12.42
C LEU A 117 -17.95 3.69 13.71
N ALA A 118 -16.73 4.18 13.92
CA ALA A 118 -16.38 4.95 15.11
C ALA A 118 -16.93 6.38 15.09
N PHE A 119 -17.20 6.95 13.91
CA PHE A 119 -17.53 8.37 13.75
C PHE A 119 -18.69 8.67 12.79
N PRO A 120 -19.82 7.94 12.79
CA PRO A 120 -20.86 8.10 11.78
C PRO A 120 -21.41 9.54 11.75
N THR A 121 -21.01 10.35 10.75
CA THR A 121 -21.58 11.68 10.54
C THR A 121 -22.14 11.86 9.13
N LYS A 122 -23.21 12.64 8.98
CA LYS A 122 -23.85 12.92 7.68
C LYS A 122 -22.89 13.57 6.66
N GLY A 123 -21.83 14.24 7.12
CA GLY A 123 -20.80 14.85 6.26
C GLY A 123 -19.74 13.88 5.74
N GLU A 124 -19.60 12.70 6.32
CA GLU A 124 -18.59 11.71 5.89
C GLU A 124 -18.93 11.03 4.58
N ALA A 125 -20.21 10.90 4.24
CA ALA A 125 -20.61 10.33 2.94
C ALA A 125 -20.04 11.13 1.76
N LEU A 126 -20.02 12.46 1.87
CA LEU A 126 -19.41 13.33 0.86
C LEU A 126 -17.89 13.17 0.83
N ASN A 127 -17.23 13.12 1.98
CA ASN A 127 -15.78 12.92 2.06
C ASN A 127 -15.37 11.56 1.50
N LEU A 128 -16.12 10.50 1.79
CA LEU A 128 -15.91 9.17 1.24
C LEU A 128 -16.18 9.11 -0.27
N THR A 129 -17.16 9.87 -0.76
CA THR A 129 -17.41 9.99 -2.19
C THR A 129 -16.24 10.67 -2.88
N ILE A 130 -15.73 11.77 -2.32
CA ILE A 130 -14.55 12.47 -2.84
C ILE A 130 -13.34 11.53 -2.84
N LEU A 131 -13.07 10.86 -1.71
CA LEU A 131 -11.99 9.89 -1.60
C LEU A 131 -12.17 8.76 -2.64
N GLY A 132 -13.36 8.19 -2.76
CA GLY A 132 -13.66 7.14 -3.74
C GLY A 132 -13.43 7.58 -5.19
N VAL A 133 -13.89 8.77 -5.57
CA VAL A 133 -13.71 9.33 -6.91
C VAL A 133 -12.23 9.63 -7.18
N VAL A 134 -11.53 10.26 -6.24
CA VAL A 134 -10.10 10.56 -6.37
C VAL A 134 -9.29 9.27 -6.46
N GLY A 135 -9.54 8.30 -5.59
CA GLY A 135 -8.90 6.99 -5.61
C GLY A 135 -9.14 6.25 -6.90
N ALA A 136 -10.38 6.21 -7.40
CA ALA A 136 -10.71 5.58 -8.68
C ALA A 136 -9.98 6.26 -9.85
N ALA A 137 -9.93 7.59 -9.87
CA ALA A 137 -9.21 8.35 -10.90
C ALA A 137 -7.69 8.04 -10.87
N VAL A 138 -7.08 8.06 -9.69
CA VAL A 138 -5.65 7.73 -9.52
C VAL A 138 -5.35 6.30 -9.96
N LEU A 139 -6.17 5.34 -9.56
CA LEU A 139 -6.00 3.93 -9.93
C LEU A 139 -6.21 3.70 -11.43
N ALA A 140 -7.16 4.39 -12.06
CA ALA A 140 -7.40 4.28 -13.49
C ALA A 140 -6.23 4.85 -14.31
N VAL A 141 -5.79 6.07 -13.99
CA VAL A 141 -4.66 6.73 -14.69
C VAL A 141 -3.36 5.96 -14.46
N GLY A 142 -3.06 5.63 -13.20
CA GLY A 142 -1.87 4.85 -12.84
C GLY A 142 -1.89 3.47 -13.48
N GLY A 143 -3.05 2.81 -13.52
CA GLY A 143 -3.22 1.48 -14.09
C GLY A 143 -3.02 1.47 -15.60
N ALA A 144 -3.56 2.46 -16.31
CA ALA A 144 -3.34 2.62 -17.75
C ALA A 144 -1.86 2.86 -18.07
N TYR A 145 -1.20 3.74 -17.30
CA TYR A 145 0.23 4.01 -17.47
C TYR A 145 1.08 2.76 -17.18
N TRP A 146 0.82 2.07 -16.07
CA TRP A 146 1.55 0.86 -15.69
C TRP A 146 1.42 -0.24 -16.76
N LYS A 147 0.21 -0.48 -17.28
CA LYS A 147 -0.02 -1.48 -18.32
C LYS A 147 0.80 -1.18 -19.58
N LYS A 148 0.83 0.08 -20.01
CA LYS A 148 1.66 0.52 -21.14
C LYS A 148 3.14 0.22 -20.90
N VAL A 149 3.67 0.58 -19.73
CA VAL A 149 5.10 0.38 -19.39
C VAL A 149 5.44 -1.11 -19.28
N ASP A 150 4.56 -1.92 -18.69
CA ASP A 150 4.75 -3.37 -18.55
C ASP A 150 4.74 -4.08 -19.91
N GLU A 151 3.87 -3.66 -20.83
CA GLU A 151 3.84 -4.15 -22.22
C GLU A 151 5.12 -3.76 -22.98
N GLU A 152 5.58 -2.50 -22.87
CA GLU A 152 6.85 -2.04 -23.46
C GLU A 152 8.05 -2.84 -22.92
N ALA A 153 8.10 -3.07 -21.61
CA ALA A 153 9.17 -3.84 -20.96
C ALA A 153 9.18 -5.31 -21.41
N LYS A 154 8.00 -5.94 -21.58
CA LYS A 154 7.88 -7.31 -22.10
C LYS A 154 8.29 -7.40 -23.57
N GLY A 155 7.88 -6.43 -24.40
CA GLY A 155 8.26 -6.37 -25.82
C GLY A 155 9.76 -6.15 -26.03
N ALA A 156 10.42 -5.35 -25.19
CA ALA A 156 11.87 -5.17 -25.23
C ALA A 156 12.66 -6.41 -24.74
N ALA A 157 12.02 -7.31 -24.00
CA ALA A 157 12.61 -8.55 -23.50
C ALA A 157 12.41 -9.74 -24.46
N GLU A 158 11.55 -9.63 -25.48
CA GLU A 158 11.52 -10.58 -26.59
C GLU A 158 12.79 -10.41 -27.42
N PRO A 159 13.53 -11.50 -27.68
CA PRO A 159 14.88 -11.36 -28.16
C PRO A 159 14.89 -10.96 -29.64
N MET A 160 15.94 -10.23 -30.02
CA MET A 160 16.44 -10.17 -31.40
C MET A 160 16.94 -11.56 -31.83
N VAL A 161 16.09 -12.59 -31.80
CA VAL A 161 16.38 -13.97 -32.23
C VAL A 161 16.27 -14.12 -33.75
N ASN A 162 15.79 -13.09 -34.46
CA ASN A 162 15.84 -13.05 -35.92
C ASN A 162 16.67 -11.86 -36.38
N ASN A 163 17.99 -12.05 -36.47
CA ASN A 163 18.84 -11.60 -37.58
C ASN A 163 20.26 -12.16 -37.45
#